data_AF-A0AAW5UX11-F1
#
_entry.id   AF-A0AAW5UX11-F1
#
_cell.length_a   1.000
_cell.length_b   1.000
_cell.length_c   1.000
_cell.angle_alpha   90.00
_cell.angle_beta   90.00
_cell.angle_gamma   90.00
#
_symmetry.space_group_name_H-M   'P 1'
#
loop_
_entity.id
_entity.type
_entity.pdbx_description
1 polymer ?
#
loop_
_entity_poly.entity_id
_entity_poly.type
_entity_poly.pdbx_seq_one_letter_code
_entity_poly.pdbx_strand_id
1 'polypeptide(L)'
;MKNSFKKSMVLLFIAMMGFTMINCPGKKSDDTALFLGLAALLNQPEYTVVMTGTLKTSGGLPIKDGKVTIADSSGILSSGQSALSDFTTCQTNSYVAAAGAGALDGEFVISFRLTSLTGTLTMSAVEAVGADNTTACSTVTNLASTAFTNSLGDGTLGVNIDLSNRTNVNAFPITAAGYSVTVKSVNVFVKGEYPIVSPTVGENVCDGRRLLGGPAIKTGSITGSETWSGGILLQGTVFVESGATITVTPGTAIFGQRGSSLFFKQGSKLVSNGTAADPICWSSAASLGSRFPGDWGGIVVIGTSGASRASNTEGTTPQGYGGAIGSDVENLNMSYNIVEFAGNEVAPGDELNNLSIYASKSVLSHVQVHRGLDDGVEAWGGSGTWSNLLATGGLDDDFDLDEAFTGTMTNLIGHKYPSSCGGSFSTDPHGFEMDGTDATSGAGSSCASGSLNRCTNPTITNVTLIGAGIAGGQGMRLREGFAGTINRAIVFGFADAAAVSTTTSGTYPAVSGTISNLAYENGKTTAITPTGSTTITVTPITSDGSTSNCGFGDSKPDYRTISSLSGTYVGGASTEWYRDWAVFRAR
;
A
#
# COMPACT_ATOMS: atom_id res chain seq x y z
N MET A 1 -21.75 -41.30 3.06
CA MET A 1 -21.10 -41.76 1.80
C MET A 1 -21.30 -40.85 0.58
N LYS A 2 -22.23 -39.86 0.57
CA LYS A 2 -22.40 -38.95 -0.60
C LYS A 2 -21.43 -37.74 -0.66
N ASN A 3 -20.75 -37.38 0.44
CA ASN A 3 -19.85 -36.21 0.47
C ASN A 3 -18.37 -36.51 0.19
N SER A 4 -17.90 -37.76 0.31
CA SER A 4 -16.51 -38.10 -0.06
C SER A 4 -16.34 -38.27 -1.57
N PHE A 5 -17.40 -38.66 -2.29
CA PHE A 5 -17.38 -38.85 -3.74
C PHE A 5 -17.13 -37.55 -4.53
N LYS A 6 -17.57 -36.39 -4.01
CA LYS A 6 -17.31 -35.08 -4.62
C LYS A 6 -15.87 -34.59 -4.43
N LYS A 7 -15.24 -34.91 -3.28
CA LYS A 7 -13.86 -34.50 -2.98
C LYS A 7 -12.82 -35.27 -3.82
N SER A 8 -13.05 -36.56 -4.05
CA SER A 8 -12.16 -37.37 -4.90
C SER A 8 -12.27 -37.01 -6.39
N MET A 9 -13.41 -36.54 -6.88
CA MET A 9 -13.55 -36.10 -8.28
C MET A 9 -12.81 -34.77 -8.55
N VAL A 10 -12.80 -33.83 -7.60
CA VAL A 10 -12.14 -32.52 -7.78
C VAL A 10 -10.61 -32.65 -7.76
N LEU A 11 -10.04 -33.50 -6.87
CA LEU A 11 -8.60 -33.77 -6.90
C LEU A 11 -8.17 -34.57 -8.13
N LEU A 12 -9.00 -35.49 -8.62
CA LEU A 12 -8.70 -36.27 -9.83
C LEU A 12 -8.71 -35.40 -11.09
N PHE A 13 -9.52 -34.33 -11.12
CA PHE A 13 -9.57 -33.38 -12.24
C PHE A 13 -8.41 -32.37 -12.23
N ILE A 14 -7.95 -31.92 -11.06
CA ILE A 14 -6.75 -31.07 -10.95
C ILE A 14 -5.49 -31.86 -11.35
N ALA A 15 -5.43 -33.16 -11.03
CA ALA A 15 -4.32 -34.03 -11.46
C ALA A 15 -4.33 -34.32 -12.98
N MET A 16 -5.50 -34.30 -13.64
CA MET A 16 -5.59 -34.52 -15.10
C MET A 16 -5.24 -33.27 -15.93
N MET A 17 -5.30 -32.06 -15.36
CA MET A 17 -4.91 -30.82 -16.06
C MET A 17 -3.39 -30.60 -16.14
N GLY A 18 -2.58 -31.34 -15.36
CA GLY A 18 -1.12 -31.31 -15.46
C GLY A 18 -0.54 -32.06 -16.66
N PHE A 19 -1.36 -32.75 -17.46
CA PHE A 19 -0.89 -33.67 -18.50
C PHE A 19 -1.69 -33.62 -19.81
N THR A 20 -2.10 -32.46 -20.31
CA THR A 20 -2.54 -32.36 -21.72
C THR A 20 -2.17 -31.01 -22.34
N MET A 21 -0.87 -30.76 -22.55
CA MET A 21 -0.40 -29.99 -23.70
C MET A 21 0.03 -30.97 -24.79
N ILE A 22 -0.95 -31.62 -25.43
CA ILE A 22 -0.72 -32.32 -26.70
C ILE A 22 -1.74 -31.80 -27.71
N ASN A 23 -1.17 -31.22 -28.75
CA ASN A 23 -1.79 -30.68 -29.94
C ASN A 23 -2.74 -31.71 -30.58
N CYS A 24 -4.05 -31.46 -30.55
CA CYS A 24 -5.04 -32.20 -31.34
C CYS A 24 -5.77 -31.24 -32.27
N PRO A 25 -5.59 -31.33 -33.61
CA PRO A 25 -6.34 -30.53 -34.55
C PRO A 25 -7.72 -31.15 -34.78
N GLY A 26 -8.77 -30.36 -34.54
CA GLY A 26 -10.10 -30.61 -35.08
C GLY A 26 -11.07 -31.32 -34.14
N LYS A 27 -11.80 -30.54 -33.33
CA LYS A 27 -13.28 -30.55 -33.24
C LYS A 27 -13.72 -29.48 -32.22
N LYS A 28 -14.63 -28.61 -32.65
CA LYS A 28 -15.34 -27.66 -31.78
C LYS A 28 -16.21 -28.45 -30.80
N SER A 29 -15.88 -28.41 -29.51
CA SER A 29 -16.84 -28.61 -28.44
C SER A 29 -16.65 -27.47 -27.44
N ASP A 30 -17.71 -26.72 -27.22
CA ASP A 30 -17.74 -25.52 -26.38
C ASP A 30 -17.50 -25.86 -24.90
N ASP A 31 -16.25 -25.71 -24.44
CA ASP A 31 -15.89 -25.73 -23.01
C ASP A 31 -16.36 -24.47 -22.26
N THR A 32 -17.04 -23.55 -22.95
CA THR A 32 -17.53 -22.27 -22.43
C THR A 32 -18.49 -22.44 -21.27
N ALA A 33 -19.34 -23.47 -21.28
CA ALA A 33 -20.29 -23.74 -20.20
C ALA A 33 -19.62 -24.27 -18.92
N LEU A 34 -18.51 -25.02 -19.06
CA LEU A 34 -17.75 -25.54 -17.93
C LEU A 34 -16.91 -24.42 -17.29
N PHE A 35 -16.35 -23.52 -18.11
CA PHE A 35 -15.68 -22.30 -17.65
C PHE A 35 -16.65 -21.30 -16.99
N LEU A 36 -17.87 -21.12 -17.54
CA LEU A 36 -18.93 -20.33 -16.92
C LEU A 36 -19.40 -20.93 -15.59
N GLY A 37 -19.48 -22.26 -15.49
CA GLY A 37 -19.78 -22.98 -14.24
C GLY A 37 -18.68 -22.84 -13.18
N LEU A 38 -17.41 -22.92 -13.58
CA LEU A 38 -16.26 -22.69 -12.70
C LEU A 38 -16.17 -21.21 -12.26
N ALA A 39 -16.43 -20.27 -13.17
CA ALA A 39 -16.49 -18.84 -12.88
C ALA A 39 -17.64 -18.51 -11.92
N ALA A 40 -18.81 -19.15 -12.07
CA ALA A 40 -19.94 -19.02 -11.15
C ALA A 40 -19.66 -19.61 -9.76
N LEU A 41 -18.82 -20.65 -9.66
CA LEU A 41 -18.36 -21.21 -8.39
C LEU A 41 -17.25 -20.37 -7.72
N LEU A 42 -16.40 -19.70 -8.51
CA LEU A 42 -15.39 -18.76 -8.03
C LEU A 42 -15.99 -17.41 -7.59
N ASN A 43 -17.15 -17.04 -8.16
CA ASN A 43 -17.81 -15.75 -7.97
C ASN A 43 -19.05 -15.80 -7.05
N GLN A 44 -19.15 -16.78 -6.15
CA GLN A 44 -20.16 -16.74 -5.09
C GLN A 44 -19.86 -15.55 -4.16
N PRO A 45 -20.87 -14.73 -3.81
CA PRO A 45 -20.69 -13.63 -2.87
C PRO A 45 -20.30 -14.21 -1.51
N GLU A 46 -19.17 -13.77 -0.98
CA GLU A 46 -18.67 -14.14 0.33
C GLU A 46 -18.55 -12.85 1.15
N TYR A 47 -18.96 -12.87 2.41
CA TYR A 47 -18.96 -11.70 3.28
C TYR A 47 -18.04 -11.96 4.46
N THR A 48 -16.95 -11.21 4.59
CA THR A 48 -16.08 -11.27 5.77
C THR A 48 -16.66 -10.38 6.85
N VAL A 49 -16.91 -10.94 8.03
CA VAL A 49 -17.39 -10.22 9.20
C VAL A 49 -16.30 -10.21 10.26
N VAL A 50 -15.93 -9.01 10.72
CA VAL A 50 -15.02 -8.81 11.85
C VAL A 50 -15.83 -8.24 13.00
N MET A 51 -15.91 -8.98 14.11
CA MET A 51 -16.67 -8.59 15.29
C MET A 51 -15.73 -8.37 16.47
N THR A 52 -15.88 -7.26 17.17
CA THR A 52 -15.19 -6.98 18.44
C THR A 52 -16.19 -6.92 19.58
N GLY A 53 -15.82 -7.41 20.77
CA GLY A 53 -16.72 -7.40 21.92
C GLY A 53 -16.04 -7.70 23.23
N THR A 54 -16.83 -7.69 24.31
CA THR A 54 -16.43 -8.05 25.66
C THR A 54 -17.27 -9.23 26.14
N LEU A 55 -16.60 -10.34 26.45
CA LEU A 55 -17.15 -11.53 27.08
C LEU A 55 -17.31 -11.30 28.60
N LYS A 56 -18.51 -11.57 29.10
CA LYS A 56 -18.90 -11.39 30.49
C LYS A 56 -19.59 -12.66 31.00
N THR A 57 -19.50 -12.89 32.31
CA THR A 57 -20.36 -13.85 33.01
C THR A 57 -21.84 -13.45 32.88
N SER A 58 -22.76 -14.35 33.23
CA SER A 58 -24.20 -14.04 33.30
C SER A 58 -24.53 -12.93 34.32
N GLY A 59 -23.67 -12.72 35.32
CA GLY A 59 -23.75 -11.61 36.28
C GLY A 59 -23.19 -10.26 35.76
N GLY A 60 -22.71 -10.20 34.52
CA GLY A 60 -22.22 -8.98 33.88
C GLY A 60 -20.76 -8.61 34.20
N LEU A 61 -20.05 -9.44 34.98
CA LEU A 61 -18.63 -9.27 35.25
C LEU A 61 -17.80 -9.76 34.05
N PRO A 62 -16.78 -9.02 33.59
CA PRO A 62 -15.89 -9.47 32.52
C PRO A 62 -15.19 -10.79 32.83
N ILE A 63 -14.98 -11.61 31.80
CA ILE A 63 -14.24 -12.87 31.91
C ILE A 63 -12.77 -12.60 31.59
N LYS A 64 -11.87 -12.87 32.53
CA LYS A 64 -10.45 -12.55 32.38
C LYS A 64 -9.78 -13.43 31.31
N ASP A 65 -9.87 -14.75 31.49
CA ASP A 65 -9.28 -15.74 30.59
C ASP A 65 -10.37 -16.64 29.97
N GLY A 66 -10.85 -16.23 28.79
CA GLY A 66 -11.96 -16.83 28.09
C GLY A 66 -11.63 -17.15 26.64
N LYS A 67 -12.40 -18.04 26.04
CA LYS A 67 -12.34 -18.40 24.64
C LYS A 67 -13.74 -18.32 24.05
N VAL A 68 -13.91 -17.54 22.99
CA VAL A 68 -15.15 -17.50 22.20
C VAL A 68 -14.95 -18.36 20.97
N THR A 69 -15.90 -19.24 20.67
CA THR A 69 -15.90 -20.07 19.46
C THR A 69 -17.17 -19.81 18.66
N ILE A 70 -17.06 -19.71 17.34
CA ILE A 70 -18.19 -19.66 16.42
C ILE A 70 -18.22 -20.96 15.62
N ALA A 71 -19.40 -21.58 15.59
CA ALA A 71 -19.68 -22.80 14.85
C ALA A 71 -20.95 -22.62 14.01
N ASP A 72 -20.97 -23.34 12.90
CA ASP A 72 -22.04 -23.27 11.91
C ASP A 72 -22.89 -24.53 11.90
N SER A 73 -24.15 -24.37 12.31
CA SER A 73 -25.19 -25.38 12.16
C SER A 73 -26.16 -25.06 11.02
N SER A 74 -26.12 -23.85 10.46
CA SER A 74 -27.05 -23.34 9.45
C SER A 74 -26.49 -23.35 8.02
N GLY A 75 -25.21 -23.68 7.85
CA GLY A 75 -24.53 -23.79 6.57
C GLY A 75 -24.18 -22.43 5.94
N ILE A 76 -24.14 -21.37 6.74
CA ILE A 76 -23.88 -20.00 6.26
C ILE A 76 -22.40 -19.62 6.35
N LEU A 77 -21.56 -20.33 7.13
CA LEU A 77 -20.12 -20.09 7.10
C LEU A 77 -19.53 -20.60 5.79
N SER A 78 -18.51 -19.91 5.30
CA SER A 78 -17.80 -20.34 4.11
C SER A 78 -17.13 -21.70 4.32
N SER A 79 -17.00 -22.46 3.23
CA SER A 79 -16.42 -23.79 3.27
C SER A 79 -15.03 -23.78 3.91
N GLY A 80 -14.82 -24.65 4.90
CA GLY A 80 -13.56 -24.75 5.65
C GLY A 80 -13.55 -24.02 6.99
N GLN A 81 -14.60 -23.28 7.34
CA GLN A 81 -14.72 -22.57 8.62
C GLN A 81 -15.60 -23.34 9.63
N SER A 82 -15.16 -24.55 10.02
CA SER A 82 -15.96 -25.41 10.91
C SER A 82 -15.87 -25.10 12.40
N ALA A 83 -14.80 -24.44 12.84
CA ALA A 83 -14.64 -23.93 14.21
C ALA A 83 -13.66 -22.75 14.19
N LEU A 84 -14.16 -21.55 14.46
CA LEU A 84 -13.35 -20.34 14.57
C LEU A 84 -13.31 -19.94 16.03
N SER A 85 -12.14 -19.61 16.57
CA SER A 85 -12.04 -19.21 17.97
C SER A 85 -11.08 -18.07 18.17
N ASP A 86 -11.41 -17.21 19.13
CA ASP A 86 -10.53 -16.16 19.61
C ASP A 86 -10.46 -16.19 21.15
N PHE A 87 -9.35 -15.70 21.70
CA PHE A 87 -9.04 -15.77 23.13
C PHE A 87 -9.09 -14.38 23.77
N THR A 88 -9.67 -14.31 24.97
CA THR A 88 -9.51 -13.19 25.90
C THR A 88 -8.43 -13.61 26.89
N THR A 89 -7.37 -12.82 27.06
CA THR A 89 -6.35 -13.02 28.11
C THR A 89 -6.13 -11.69 28.83
N CYS A 90 -5.70 -11.66 30.10
CA CYS A 90 -5.03 -10.47 30.67
C CYS A 90 -3.83 -10.10 29.75
N GLN A 91 -4.05 -9.14 28.85
CA GLN A 91 -3.11 -8.47 27.91
C GLN A 91 -2.04 -9.30 27.17
N THR A 92 -2.33 -9.51 25.88
CA THR A 92 -1.56 -9.05 24.71
C THR A 92 -0.04 -9.21 24.69
N ASN A 93 0.44 -10.07 23.79
CA ASN A 93 1.69 -9.88 23.05
C ASN A 93 1.45 -9.63 21.54
N SER A 94 0.34 -9.00 21.15
CA SER A 94 0.16 -8.46 19.79
C SER A 94 -0.91 -7.33 19.73
N TYR A 95 -0.44 -6.16 19.31
CA TYR A 95 -1.06 -4.91 18.85
C TYR A 95 -2.54 -4.58 19.20
N VAL A 96 -2.73 -3.76 20.26
CA VAL A 96 -3.74 -2.68 20.27
C VAL A 96 -3.10 -1.48 20.98
N ALA A 97 -2.69 -0.45 20.24
CA ALA A 97 -2.20 0.81 20.79
C ALA A 97 -3.34 1.84 20.81
N ALA A 98 -3.91 2.06 22.01
CA ALA A 98 -4.60 3.27 22.50
C ALA A 98 -5.78 2.92 23.43
N ALA A 99 -5.49 2.37 24.60
CA ALA A 99 -6.32 2.60 25.78
C ALA A 99 -5.39 2.90 26.95
N GLY A 100 -5.55 4.07 27.54
CA GLY A 100 -4.86 4.46 28.78
C GLY A 100 -5.16 3.49 29.92
N ALA A 101 -4.32 3.55 30.96
CA ALA A 101 -4.37 2.75 32.18
C ALA A 101 -5.78 2.27 32.58
N GLY A 102 -6.04 0.98 32.30
CA GLY A 102 -7.31 0.29 32.56
C GLY A 102 -7.39 -0.94 31.67
N ALA A 103 -6.74 -2.04 32.06
CA ALA A 103 -6.83 -3.31 31.34
C ALA A 103 -8.31 -3.73 31.24
N LEU A 104 -8.84 -3.87 30.03
CA LEU A 104 -10.23 -4.26 29.79
C LEU A 104 -10.29 -5.79 29.69
N ASP A 105 -10.58 -6.43 30.82
CA ASP A 105 -10.81 -7.87 30.91
C ASP A 105 -11.91 -8.32 29.92
N GLY A 106 -11.73 -9.48 29.28
CA GLY A 106 -12.76 -10.12 28.46
C GLY A 106 -12.91 -9.63 27.02
N GLU A 107 -12.00 -8.84 26.48
CA GLU A 107 -12.07 -8.42 25.07
C GLU A 107 -11.68 -9.52 24.07
N PHE A 108 -12.43 -9.62 22.97
CA PHE A 108 -12.13 -10.50 21.83
C PHE A 108 -12.39 -9.80 20.48
N VAL A 109 -11.73 -10.31 19.44
CA VAL A 109 -11.91 -9.99 18.02
C VAL A 109 -12.05 -11.29 17.21
N ILE A 110 -13.24 -11.57 16.70
CA ILE A 110 -13.47 -12.77 15.89
C ILE A 110 -13.80 -12.40 14.44
N SER A 111 -13.11 -13.07 13.52
CA SER A 111 -13.28 -12.91 12.07
C SER A 111 -13.80 -14.19 11.44
N PHE A 112 -14.88 -14.10 10.68
CA PHE A 112 -15.52 -15.24 9.99
C PHE A 112 -16.06 -14.83 8.62
N ARG A 113 -16.28 -15.80 7.73
CA ARG A 113 -16.77 -15.54 6.38
C ARG A 113 -18.12 -16.23 6.17
N LEU A 114 -19.01 -15.54 5.48
CA LEU A 114 -20.38 -15.96 5.26
C LEU A 114 -20.67 -16.10 3.78
N THR A 115 -21.54 -17.04 3.43
CA THR A 115 -22.12 -17.21 2.09
C THR A 115 -23.56 -16.67 1.99
N SER A 116 -24.12 -16.21 3.11
CA SER A 116 -25.45 -15.62 3.23
C SER A 116 -25.43 -14.39 4.13
N LEU A 117 -26.24 -13.38 3.79
CA LEU A 117 -26.44 -12.18 4.60
C LEU A 117 -27.31 -12.42 5.83
N THR A 118 -28.08 -13.51 5.84
CA THR A 118 -28.98 -13.85 6.94
C THR A 118 -28.75 -15.27 7.43
N GLY A 119 -28.92 -15.48 8.72
CA GLY A 119 -28.87 -16.82 9.31
C GLY A 119 -28.51 -16.79 10.80
N THR A 120 -28.01 -17.92 11.29
CA THR A 120 -27.74 -18.10 12.71
C THR A 120 -26.52 -18.96 12.92
N LEU A 121 -25.59 -18.47 13.74
CA LEU A 121 -24.40 -19.19 14.17
C LEU A 121 -24.53 -19.56 15.64
N THR A 122 -23.85 -20.63 16.04
CA THR A 122 -23.66 -20.96 17.45
C THR A 122 -22.41 -20.26 17.93
N MET A 123 -22.52 -19.48 19.00
CA MET A 123 -21.38 -18.93 19.70
C MET A 123 -21.23 -19.68 21.03
N SER A 124 -20.06 -20.25 21.30
CA SER A 124 -19.76 -20.95 22.54
C SER A 124 -18.71 -20.17 23.31
N ALA A 125 -18.82 -20.13 24.64
CA ALA A 125 -17.80 -19.54 25.48
C ALA A 125 -17.25 -20.58 26.47
N VAL A 126 -15.93 -20.54 26.70
CA VAL A 126 -15.24 -21.42 27.65
C VAL A 126 -14.26 -20.58 28.46
N GLU A 127 -14.19 -20.77 29.76
CA GLU A 127 -13.19 -20.13 30.62
C GLU A 127 -12.10 -21.13 31.06
N ALA A 128 -10.96 -20.58 31.45
CA ALA A 128 -9.87 -21.35 32.01
C ALA A 128 -10.20 -21.88 33.42
N VAL A 129 -9.74 -23.10 33.75
CA VAL A 129 -9.91 -23.66 35.11
C VAL A 129 -9.14 -22.83 36.13
N GLY A 130 -9.82 -22.33 37.16
CA GLY A 130 -9.20 -21.53 38.22
C GLY A 130 -9.15 -20.02 37.95
N ALA A 131 -9.84 -19.53 36.91
CA ALA A 131 -10.11 -18.10 36.68
C ALA A 131 -11.12 -17.55 37.71
N ASP A 132 -10.76 -17.67 38.99
CA ASP A 132 -11.42 -17.03 40.11
C ASP A 132 -11.21 -15.50 39.98
N ASN A 133 -12.30 -14.73 39.98
CA ASN A 133 -12.29 -13.27 39.84
C ASN A 133 -11.55 -12.52 40.98
N THR A 134 -11.06 -13.20 42.02
CA THR A 134 -10.55 -12.62 43.26
C THR A 134 -9.06 -12.27 43.28
N THR A 135 -8.25 -12.67 42.30
CA THR A 135 -6.80 -12.36 42.27
C THR A 135 -6.45 -11.30 41.22
N ALA A 136 -5.61 -10.33 41.58
CA ALA A 136 -5.13 -9.26 40.68
C ALA A 136 -4.21 -9.82 39.57
N CYS A 137 -4.30 -9.30 38.33
CA CYS A 137 -3.46 -9.77 37.20
C CYS A 137 -1.97 -9.61 37.59
N SER A 138 -1.27 -10.73 37.77
CA SER A 138 0.20 -10.77 37.76
C SER A 138 0.61 -11.60 36.54
N THR A 139 1.20 -10.93 35.54
CA THR A 139 1.86 -11.48 34.33
C THR A 139 1.75 -13.00 34.16
N VAL A 140 0.74 -13.46 33.42
CA VAL A 140 0.56 -14.88 33.10
C VAL A 140 1.13 -15.17 31.71
N THR A 141 2.07 -16.10 31.62
CA THR A 141 2.51 -16.71 30.36
C THR A 141 1.33 -17.30 29.59
N ASN A 142 1.26 -17.09 28.26
CA ASN A 142 0.23 -17.63 27.35
C ASN A 142 -0.31 -18.99 27.80
N LEU A 143 -1.58 -19.05 28.19
CA LEU A 143 -2.24 -20.30 28.56
C LEU A 143 -2.39 -21.20 27.32
N ALA A 144 -2.05 -22.48 27.46
CA ALA A 144 -2.27 -23.45 26.39
C ALA A 144 -3.77 -23.61 26.12
N SER A 145 -4.14 -23.96 24.88
CA SER A 145 -5.54 -24.17 24.48
C SER A 145 -6.27 -25.24 25.32
N THR A 146 -5.52 -26.14 25.97
CA THR A 146 -6.01 -27.16 26.90
C THR A 146 -6.42 -26.62 28.27
N ALA A 147 -6.13 -25.35 28.59
CA ALA A 147 -6.49 -24.72 29.87
C ALA A 147 -7.97 -24.31 29.93
N PHE A 148 -8.61 -24.10 28.78
CA PHE A 148 -10.00 -23.67 28.66
C PHE A 148 -10.92 -24.89 28.62
N THR A 149 -11.30 -25.40 29.79
CA THR A 149 -12.17 -26.58 29.91
C THR A 149 -13.49 -26.30 30.61
N ASN A 150 -13.69 -25.14 31.25
CA ASN A 150 -14.95 -24.83 31.89
C ASN A 150 -15.92 -24.18 30.91
N SER A 151 -16.83 -24.99 30.35
CA SER A 151 -17.82 -24.51 29.38
C SER A 151 -18.84 -23.58 30.04
N LEU A 152 -19.01 -22.38 29.47
CA LEU A 152 -20.02 -21.40 29.88
C LEU A 152 -21.31 -21.56 29.07
N GLY A 153 -21.34 -22.52 28.13
CA GLY A 153 -22.50 -22.86 27.31
C GLY A 153 -22.49 -22.20 25.93
N ASP A 154 -23.61 -22.40 25.24
CA ASP A 154 -23.82 -22.01 23.84
C ASP A 154 -24.92 -20.94 23.76
N GLY A 155 -24.63 -19.88 23.03
CA GLY A 155 -25.54 -18.80 22.68
C GLY A 155 -25.77 -18.71 21.17
N THR A 156 -26.78 -17.94 20.80
CA THR A 156 -27.19 -17.75 19.42
C THR A 156 -26.66 -16.42 18.88
N LEU A 157 -25.84 -16.47 17.83
CA LEU A 157 -25.45 -15.28 17.06
C LEU A 157 -26.35 -15.15 15.83
N GLY A 158 -27.28 -14.21 15.88
CA GLY A 158 -28.09 -13.83 14.72
C GLY A 158 -27.26 -13.06 13.70
N VAL A 159 -27.28 -13.50 12.45
CA VAL A 159 -26.67 -12.82 11.31
C VAL A 159 -27.81 -12.21 10.49
N ASN A 160 -27.82 -10.89 10.36
CA ASN A 160 -28.71 -10.13 9.49
C ASN A 160 -27.94 -8.90 8.98
N ILE A 161 -27.11 -9.13 7.98
CA ILE A 161 -26.22 -8.12 7.40
C ILE A 161 -27.03 -7.21 6.47
N ASP A 162 -27.05 -5.92 6.81
CA ASP A 162 -27.52 -4.87 5.92
C ASP A 162 -26.35 -4.35 5.09
N LEU A 163 -26.37 -4.64 3.79
CA LEU A 163 -25.31 -4.22 2.88
C LEU A 163 -25.34 -2.71 2.59
N SER A 164 -26.44 -1.99 2.87
CA SER A 164 -26.53 -0.55 2.63
C SER A 164 -25.69 0.26 3.62
N ASN A 165 -25.55 -0.23 4.85
CA ASN A 165 -24.78 0.42 5.92
C ASN A 165 -23.68 -0.49 6.52
N ARG A 166 -23.51 -1.72 5.99
CA ARG A 166 -22.52 -2.72 6.41
C ARG A 166 -22.60 -3.10 7.89
N THR A 167 -23.78 -2.99 8.49
CA THR A 167 -24.02 -3.37 9.88
C THR A 167 -24.74 -4.72 9.99
N ASN A 168 -24.73 -5.31 11.18
CA ASN A 168 -25.62 -6.42 11.53
C ASN A 168 -26.84 -5.86 12.28
N VAL A 169 -28.03 -5.93 11.69
CA VAL A 169 -29.24 -5.21 12.15
C VAL A 169 -29.89 -5.85 13.39
N ASN A 170 -29.58 -7.12 13.67
CA ASN A 170 -30.07 -7.78 14.88
C ASN A 170 -29.17 -7.41 16.07
N ALA A 171 -29.67 -6.47 16.88
CA ALA A 171 -28.97 -5.90 18.01
C ALA A 171 -28.63 -6.92 19.11
N PHE A 172 -27.36 -6.88 19.50
CA PHE A 172 -26.74 -7.43 20.70
C PHE A 172 -27.41 -6.92 21.99
N PRO A 173 -27.29 -7.60 23.16
CA PRO A 173 -26.28 -8.60 23.52
C PRO A 173 -26.63 -10.05 23.17
N ILE A 174 -25.60 -10.86 22.88
CA ILE A 174 -25.74 -12.33 22.90
C ILE A 174 -25.77 -12.75 24.37
N THR A 175 -26.85 -13.39 24.80
CA THR A 175 -27.01 -13.88 26.17
C THR A 175 -27.24 -15.38 26.14
N ALA A 176 -26.46 -16.12 26.91
CA ALA A 176 -26.62 -17.55 27.15
C ALA A 176 -26.64 -17.81 28.67
N ALA A 177 -26.97 -19.04 29.07
CA ALA A 177 -27.14 -19.38 30.48
C ALA A 177 -25.89 -19.10 31.35
N GLY A 178 -24.67 -19.21 30.78
CA GLY A 178 -23.42 -18.97 31.52
C GLY A 178 -22.63 -17.73 31.13
N TYR A 179 -23.00 -17.00 30.06
CA TYR A 179 -22.26 -15.82 29.63
C TYR A 179 -23.13 -14.78 28.91
N SER A 180 -22.61 -13.56 28.81
CA SER A 180 -23.13 -12.51 27.95
C SER A 180 -22.00 -11.86 27.15
N VAL A 181 -22.31 -11.37 25.95
CA VAL A 181 -21.36 -10.63 25.11
C VAL A 181 -21.90 -9.22 24.86
N THR A 182 -21.07 -8.22 25.16
CA THR A 182 -21.28 -6.84 24.73
C THR A 182 -20.48 -6.61 23.47
N VAL A 183 -21.14 -6.46 22.31
CA VAL A 183 -20.43 -6.15 21.06
C VAL A 183 -20.09 -4.66 20.99
N LYS A 184 -18.85 -4.37 20.58
CA LYS A 184 -18.33 -3.02 20.40
C LYS A 184 -18.41 -2.56 18.94
N SER A 185 -18.06 -3.44 18.00
CA SER A 185 -18.16 -3.16 16.57
C SER A 185 -18.40 -4.43 15.74
N VAL A 186 -19.05 -4.25 14.58
CA VAL A 186 -19.18 -5.27 13.53
C VAL A 186 -18.86 -4.60 12.21
N ASN A 187 -17.80 -5.06 11.55
CA ASN A 187 -17.40 -4.60 10.22
C ASN A 187 -17.68 -5.71 9.20
N VAL A 188 -18.32 -5.36 8.07
CA VAL A 188 -18.65 -6.31 7.01
C VAL A 188 -17.99 -5.92 5.70
N PHE A 189 -17.21 -6.83 5.14
CA PHE A 189 -16.55 -6.71 3.85
C PHE A 189 -17.18 -7.70 2.87
N VAL A 190 -17.49 -7.27 1.65
CA VAL A 190 -17.99 -8.19 0.61
C VAL A 190 -16.84 -8.57 -0.29
N LYS A 191 -16.70 -9.85 -0.59
CA LYS A 191 -15.77 -10.33 -1.60
C LYS A 191 -16.12 -9.67 -2.94
N GLY A 192 -15.21 -8.83 -3.42
CA GLY A 192 -15.38 -8.05 -4.63
C GLY A 192 -16.07 -6.69 -4.47
N GLU A 193 -16.57 -6.32 -3.27
CA GLU A 193 -16.93 -4.92 -2.97
C GLU A 193 -16.02 -4.36 -1.90
N TYR A 194 -15.37 -3.25 -2.22
CA TYR A 194 -14.57 -2.48 -1.28
C TYR A 194 -15.39 -1.25 -0.90
N PRO A 195 -16.16 -1.27 0.21
CA PRO A 195 -16.91 -0.09 0.62
C PRO A 195 -15.91 0.94 1.16
N ILE A 196 -15.36 1.74 0.25
CA ILE A 196 -14.78 3.02 0.63
C ILE A 196 -15.97 3.90 1.02
N VAL A 197 -16.12 4.18 2.30
CA VAL A 197 -17.13 5.13 2.77
C VAL A 197 -16.68 6.52 2.32
N SER A 198 -17.56 7.23 1.59
CA SER A 198 -17.27 8.54 1.00
C SER A 198 -16.01 8.54 0.10
N PRO A 199 -16.04 7.83 -1.05
CA PRO A 199 -14.88 7.75 -1.92
C PRO A 199 -14.52 9.12 -2.50
N THR A 200 -13.22 9.40 -2.60
CA THR A 200 -12.69 10.57 -3.29
C THR A 200 -13.00 10.50 -4.79
N VAL A 201 -12.76 11.59 -5.50
CA VAL A 201 -12.92 11.60 -6.96
C VAL A 201 -11.93 10.64 -7.60
N GLY A 202 -10.69 10.58 -7.10
CA GLY A 202 -9.67 9.63 -7.54
C GLY A 202 -10.09 8.17 -7.35
N GLU A 203 -10.61 7.81 -6.17
CA GLU A 203 -11.05 6.44 -5.88
C GLU A 203 -12.14 5.99 -6.87
N ASN A 204 -13.07 6.89 -7.24
CA ASN A 204 -14.08 6.59 -8.24
C ASN A 204 -13.51 6.38 -9.66
N VAL A 205 -12.51 7.16 -10.06
CA VAL A 205 -11.84 7.02 -11.36
C VAL A 205 -11.01 5.73 -11.38
N CYS A 206 -10.20 5.50 -10.35
CA CYS A 206 -9.35 4.32 -10.22
C CYS A 206 -10.14 3.01 -10.11
N ASP A 207 -11.37 3.03 -9.61
CA ASP A 207 -12.24 1.85 -9.62
C ASP A 207 -12.89 1.58 -10.97
N GLY A 208 -12.73 2.48 -11.94
CA GLY A 208 -13.40 2.40 -13.24
C GLY A 208 -14.91 2.60 -13.16
N ARG A 209 -15.45 3.08 -12.02
CA ARG A 209 -16.91 3.23 -11.79
C ARG A 209 -17.58 4.21 -12.75
N ARG A 210 -16.80 5.12 -13.34
CA ARG A 210 -17.26 6.14 -14.30
C ARG A 210 -17.06 5.75 -15.77
N LEU A 211 -16.50 4.56 -16.05
CA LEU A 211 -16.19 4.14 -17.41
C LEU A 211 -17.42 3.60 -18.13
N LEU A 212 -17.60 4.04 -19.38
CA LEU A 212 -18.65 3.56 -20.27
C LEU A 212 -18.04 2.60 -21.29
N GLY A 213 -18.56 1.37 -21.36
CA GLY A 213 -18.06 0.34 -22.27
C GLY A 213 -16.82 -0.43 -21.75
N GLY A 214 -16.31 -1.34 -22.58
CA GLY A 214 -15.08 -2.08 -22.26
C GLY A 214 -13.83 -1.25 -22.53
N PRO A 215 -12.71 -1.52 -21.82
CA PRO A 215 -11.47 -0.77 -22.01
C PRO A 215 -10.84 -1.04 -23.38
N ALA A 216 -10.20 -0.02 -23.96
CA ALA A 216 -9.36 -0.20 -25.13
C ALA A 216 -8.06 -0.92 -24.74
N ILE A 217 -7.71 -1.96 -25.48
CA ILE A 217 -6.53 -2.79 -25.19
C ILE A 217 -5.29 -2.19 -25.86
N LYS A 218 -4.17 -2.11 -25.13
CA LYS A 218 -2.85 -1.69 -25.61
C LYS A 218 -1.82 -2.77 -25.30
N THR A 219 -1.07 -3.19 -26.32
CA THR A 219 -0.09 -4.28 -26.27
C THR A 219 1.07 -4.01 -27.24
N GLY A 220 2.28 -4.48 -26.92
CA GLY A 220 3.42 -4.40 -27.82
C GLY A 220 3.88 -2.96 -28.09
N SER A 221 4.35 -2.67 -29.32
CA SER A 221 4.88 -1.36 -29.67
C SER A 221 3.82 -0.40 -30.23
N ILE A 222 3.78 0.81 -29.69
CA ILE A 222 3.03 1.96 -30.18
C ILE A 222 4.00 2.87 -30.90
N THR A 223 3.92 2.88 -32.24
CA THR A 223 4.85 3.60 -33.12
C THR A 223 4.38 5.01 -33.52
N GLY A 224 3.11 5.32 -33.29
CA GLY A 224 2.51 6.62 -33.59
C GLY A 224 1.90 7.28 -32.36
N SER A 225 1.79 8.60 -32.39
CA SER A 225 1.16 9.35 -31.30
C SER A 225 -0.32 8.99 -31.16
N GLU A 226 -0.79 8.86 -29.92
CA GLU A 226 -2.18 8.53 -29.60
C GLU A 226 -2.73 9.46 -28.53
N THR A 227 -4.05 9.64 -28.53
CA THR A 227 -4.79 10.25 -27.41
C THR A 227 -5.60 9.17 -26.72
N TRP A 228 -5.38 8.97 -25.42
CA TRP A 228 -6.10 8.00 -24.59
C TRP A 228 -7.18 8.70 -23.77
N SER A 229 -8.36 8.08 -23.75
CA SER A 229 -9.53 8.54 -22.98
C SER A 229 -10.38 7.35 -22.55
N GLY A 230 -11.15 7.53 -21.47
CA GLY A 230 -12.02 6.47 -20.94
C GLY A 230 -11.22 5.35 -20.25
N GLY A 231 -11.53 4.10 -20.60
CA GLY A 231 -10.87 2.92 -20.02
C GLY A 231 -9.79 2.38 -20.93
N ILE A 232 -8.58 2.16 -20.41
CA ILE A 232 -7.47 1.51 -21.13
C ILE A 232 -7.04 0.26 -20.36
N LEU A 233 -6.71 -0.83 -21.06
CA LEU A 233 -6.12 -2.04 -20.49
C LEU A 233 -4.77 -2.31 -21.14
N LEU A 234 -3.71 -2.35 -20.35
CA LEU A 234 -2.37 -2.73 -20.78
C LEU A 234 -2.19 -4.24 -20.64
N GLN A 235 -1.68 -4.92 -21.66
CA GLN A 235 -1.33 -6.34 -21.58
C GLN A 235 0.10 -6.59 -22.07
N GLY A 236 0.87 -7.31 -21.26
CA GLY A 236 2.31 -7.48 -21.45
C GLY A 236 3.05 -6.14 -21.31
N THR A 237 4.32 -6.13 -21.72
CA THR A 237 5.09 -4.88 -21.81
C THR A 237 4.68 -4.11 -23.05
N VAL A 238 4.25 -2.86 -22.84
CA VAL A 238 3.87 -1.92 -23.89
C VAL A 238 4.99 -0.91 -24.07
N PHE A 239 5.47 -0.74 -25.30
CA PHE A 239 6.51 0.23 -25.63
C PHE A 239 5.94 1.37 -26.43
N VAL A 240 6.13 2.60 -25.97
CA VAL A 240 5.93 3.80 -26.77
C VAL A 240 7.26 4.12 -27.44
N GLU A 241 7.29 3.98 -28.75
CA GLU A 241 8.52 4.08 -29.55
C GLU A 241 8.93 5.54 -29.76
N SER A 242 10.20 5.73 -30.14
CA SER A 242 10.77 7.05 -30.41
C SER A 242 9.93 7.85 -31.40
N GLY A 243 9.69 9.13 -31.10
CA GLY A 243 8.86 10.04 -31.90
C GLY A 243 7.36 9.97 -31.62
N ALA A 244 6.87 8.97 -30.88
CA ALA A 244 5.47 8.89 -30.48
C ALA A 244 5.22 9.68 -29.18
N THR A 245 4.04 10.30 -29.10
CA THR A 245 3.53 10.97 -27.89
C THR A 245 2.21 10.34 -27.48
N ILE A 246 2.11 9.92 -26.22
CA ILE A 246 0.82 9.53 -25.62
C ILE A 246 0.28 10.73 -24.85
N THR A 247 -0.91 11.19 -25.27
CA THR A 247 -1.66 12.23 -24.55
C THR A 247 -2.84 11.60 -23.84
N VAL A 248 -2.91 11.71 -22.52
CA VAL A 248 -4.00 11.13 -21.72
C VAL A 248 -4.94 12.25 -21.26
N THR A 249 -6.23 12.11 -21.55
CA THR A 249 -7.24 13.11 -21.19
C THR A 249 -7.68 12.97 -19.72
N PRO A 250 -8.13 14.04 -19.05
CA PRO A 250 -8.71 13.97 -17.71
C PRO A 250 -9.78 12.88 -17.55
N GLY A 251 -9.85 12.25 -16.37
CA GLY A 251 -10.84 11.22 -16.05
C GLY A 251 -10.57 9.84 -16.69
N THR A 252 -9.43 9.66 -17.35
CA THR A 252 -9.02 8.36 -17.91
C THR A 252 -8.57 7.42 -16.80
N ALA A 253 -8.97 6.15 -16.90
CA ALA A 253 -8.48 5.07 -16.05
C ALA A 253 -7.76 4.02 -16.91
N ILE A 254 -6.50 3.80 -16.59
CA ILE A 254 -5.59 2.87 -17.24
C ILE A 254 -5.34 1.71 -16.29
N PHE A 255 -5.57 0.49 -16.75
CA PHE A 255 -5.42 -0.71 -15.96
C PHE A 255 -4.27 -1.57 -16.48
N GLY A 256 -3.29 -1.87 -15.63
CA GLY A 256 -2.25 -2.85 -15.90
C GLY A 256 -2.73 -4.26 -15.59
N GLN A 257 -2.78 -5.13 -16.60
CA GLN A 257 -2.91 -6.57 -16.33
C GLN A 257 -1.71 -7.06 -15.50
N ARG A 258 -1.91 -8.10 -14.69
CA ARG A 258 -0.82 -8.64 -13.88
C ARG A 258 0.41 -8.98 -14.74
N GLY A 259 1.58 -8.45 -14.37
CA GLY A 259 2.84 -8.59 -15.12
C GLY A 259 2.97 -7.71 -16.38
N SER A 260 2.04 -6.78 -16.63
CA SER A 260 2.19 -5.74 -17.66
C SER A 260 3.04 -4.57 -17.18
N SER A 261 3.62 -3.81 -18.09
CA SER A 261 4.38 -2.59 -17.81
C SER A 261 4.32 -1.63 -19.00
N LEU A 262 4.54 -0.34 -18.77
CA LEU A 262 4.50 0.69 -19.82
C LEU A 262 5.82 1.44 -19.91
N PHE A 263 6.51 1.30 -21.03
CA PHE A 263 7.81 1.90 -21.29
C PHE A 263 7.69 3.01 -22.34
N PHE A 264 8.08 4.22 -21.97
CA PHE A 264 8.33 5.32 -22.88
C PHE A 264 9.82 5.34 -23.23
N LYS A 265 10.17 4.88 -24.43
CA LYS A 265 11.57 4.80 -24.88
C LYS A 265 12.12 6.19 -25.20
N GLN A 266 13.44 6.29 -25.32
CA GLN A 266 14.12 7.54 -25.67
C GLN A 266 13.52 8.21 -26.92
N GLY A 267 13.16 9.49 -26.77
CA GLY A 267 12.52 10.29 -27.80
C GLY A 267 11.00 10.13 -27.92
N SER A 268 10.38 9.27 -27.11
CA SER A 268 8.92 9.27 -26.90
C SER A 268 8.53 10.26 -25.80
N LYS A 269 7.23 10.57 -25.67
CA LYS A 269 6.71 11.52 -24.67
C LYS A 269 5.40 11.06 -24.03
N LEU A 270 5.27 11.29 -22.73
CA LEU A 270 4.01 11.20 -21.98
C LEU A 270 3.51 12.61 -21.62
N VAL A 271 2.26 12.90 -21.98
CA VAL A 271 1.51 14.08 -21.50
C VAL A 271 0.22 13.58 -20.85
N SER A 272 0.16 13.62 -19.52
CA SER A 272 -0.98 13.11 -18.74
C SER A 272 -1.46 14.18 -17.77
N ASN A 273 -2.34 15.06 -18.23
CA ASN A 273 -2.76 16.23 -17.46
C ASN A 273 -4.25 16.14 -17.12
N GLY A 274 -4.54 15.60 -15.93
CA GLY A 274 -5.85 15.58 -15.30
C GLY A 274 -6.15 16.87 -14.52
N THR A 275 -7.19 16.82 -13.71
CA THR A 275 -7.56 17.90 -12.76
C THR A 275 -7.97 17.29 -11.42
N ALA A 276 -8.10 18.11 -10.36
CA ALA A 276 -8.63 17.63 -9.09
C ALA A 276 -10.03 16.99 -9.21
N ALA A 277 -10.85 17.51 -10.12
CA ALA A 277 -12.21 17.02 -10.36
C ALA A 277 -12.26 15.78 -11.27
N ASP A 278 -11.23 15.60 -12.10
CA ASP A 278 -11.11 14.50 -13.06
C ASP A 278 -9.63 14.07 -13.14
N PRO A 279 -9.09 13.41 -12.10
CA PRO A 279 -7.72 12.92 -12.10
C PRO A 279 -7.58 11.78 -13.14
N ILE A 280 -6.33 11.46 -13.48
CA ILE A 280 -6.00 10.31 -14.33
C ILE A 280 -5.49 9.19 -13.43
N CYS A 281 -6.02 7.99 -13.58
CA CYS A 281 -5.61 6.86 -12.77
C CYS A 281 -4.90 5.78 -13.58
N TRP A 282 -3.82 5.24 -13.00
CA TRP A 282 -3.04 4.11 -13.47
C TRP A 282 -3.06 3.06 -12.36
N SER A 283 -3.69 1.91 -12.58
CA SER A 283 -3.98 0.94 -11.52
C SER A 283 -3.83 -0.50 -11.98
N SER A 284 -3.77 -1.44 -11.03
CA SER A 284 -3.99 -2.87 -11.30
C SER A 284 -5.35 -3.14 -11.95
N ALA A 285 -5.37 -4.06 -12.92
CA ALA A 285 -6.58 -4.63 -13.52
C ALA A 285 -7.23 -5.74 -12.68
N ALA A 286 -6.66 -6.09 -11.52
CA ALA A 286 -7.30 -7.01 -10.60
C ALA A 286 -8.66 -6.47 -10.13
N SER A 287 -9.55 -7.40 -9.77
CA SER A 287 -10.87 -7.05 -9.24
C SER A 287 -10.74 -6.17 -8.00
N LEU A 288 -11.69 -5.25 -7.82
CA LEU A 288 -11.74 -4.35 -6.66
C LEU A 288 -11.61 -5.13 -5.34
N GLY A 289 -10.74 -4.67 -4.45
CA GLY A 289 -10.42 -5.32 -3.17
C GLY A 289 -9.47 -6.52 -3.27
N SER A 290 -9.06 -6.90 -4.49
CA SER A 290 -8.02 -7.90 -4.75
C SER A 290 -6.78 -7.31 -5.40
N ARG A 291 -6.71 -5.97 -5.55
CA ARG A 291 -5.52 -5.31 -6.04
C ARG A 291 -4.43 -5.41 -4.99
N PHE A 292 -3.20 -5.58 -5.44
CA PHE A 292 -2.08 -5.81 -4.56
C PHE A 292 -0.84 -5.09 -5.07
N PRO A 293 0.02 -4.57 -4.17
CA PRO A 293 1.33 -4.06 -4.55
C PRO A 293 2.06 -5.05 -5.48
N GLY A 294 2.64 -4.55 -6.56
CA GLY A 294 3.37 -5.35 -7.53
C GLY A 294 2.48 -6.14 -8.49
N ASP A 295 1.20 -5.81 -8.61
CA ASP A 295 0.34 -6.42 -9.62
C ASP A 295 0.87 -6.13 -11.03
N TRP A 296 1.33 -4.91 -11.29
CA TRP A 296 1.89 -4.50 -12.58
C TRP A 296 3.21 -3.74 -12.39
N GLY A 297 3.95 -3.52 -13.47
CA GLY A 297 5.30 -2.93 -13.44
C GLY A 297 5.34 -1.41 -13.56
N GLY A 298 4.20 -0.72 -13.43
CA GLY A 298 4.19 0.74 -13.43
C GLY A 298 4.55 1.42 -14.75
N ILE A 299 5.01 2.66 -14.63
CA ILE A 299 5.33 3.54 -15.76
C ILE A 299 6.83 3.80 -15.75
N VAL A 300 7.50 3.45 -16.84
CA VAL A 300 8.93 3.66 -17.04
C VAL A 300 9.12 4.70 -18.15
N VAL A 301 9.81 5.80 -17.83
CA VAL A 301 10.05 6.89 -18.79
C VAL A 301 11.53 7.15 -18.97
N ILE A 302 12.00 7.00 -20.20
CA ILE A 302 13.42 7.06 -20.55
C ILE A 302 13.65 8.28 -21.44
N GLY A 303 14.39 9.25 -20.92
CA GLY A 303 14.74 10.49 -21.61
C GLY A 303 16.17 10.51 -22.16
N THR A 304 16.59 11.73 -22.50
CA THR A 304 17.91 12.04 -23.04
C THR A 304 18.58 13.22 -22.31
N SER A 305 18.13 13.53 -21.10
CA SER A 305 18.62 14.62 -20.24
C SER A 305 19.90 14.25 -19.46
N GLY A 306 20.42 13.03 -19.65
CA GLY A 306 21.70 12.57 -19.11
C GLY A 306 21.61 11.99 -17.70
N ALA A 307 22.63 11.23 -17.31
CA ALA A 307 22.79 10.65 -15.97
C ALA A 307 24.29 10.50 -15.65
N SER A 308 24.61 10.24 -14.39
CA SER A 308 26.01 10.04 -13.96
C SER A 308 26.65 8.75 -14.52
N ARG A 309 25.84 7.75 -14.90
CA ARG A 309 26.26 6.53 -15.59
C ARG A 309 25.43 6.27 -16.86
N ALA A 310 25.87 5.27 -17.62
CA ALA A 310 25.10 4.68 -18.70
C ALA A 310 24.90 3.19 -18.37
N SER A 311 23.65 2.74 -18.34
CA SER A 311 23.26 1.38 -17.99
C SER A 311 21.97 1.01 -18.74
N ASN A 312 21.35 -0.10 -18.36
CA ASN A 312 20.01 -0.47 -18.79
C ASN A 312 19.03 -0.31 -17.62
N THR A 313 17.77 0.00 -17.95
CA THR A 313 16.65 -0.01 -16.99
C THR A 313 16.41 -1.42 -16.44
N GLU A 314 15.72 -1.51 -15.30
CA GLU A 314 15.04 -2.75 -14.90
C GLU A 314 13.94 -3.16 -15.90
N GLY A 315 13.44 -4.38 -15.69
CA GLY A 315 12.32 -4.99 -16.37
C GLY A 315 12.72 -6.13 -17.30
N THR A 316 11.75 -6.98 -17.64
CA THR A 316 11.97 -8.17 -18.50
C THR A 316 12.54 -7.88 -19.89
N THR A 317 12.51 -6.62 -20.34
CA THR A 317 13.10 -6.16 -21.61
C THR A 317 13.84 -4.83 -21.38
N PRO A 318 15.04 -4.87 -20.77
CA PRO A 318 15.80 -3.68 -20.39
C PRO A 318 16.05 -2.73 -21.57
N GLN A 319 16.01 -1.43 -21.31
CA GLN A 319 16.28 -0.38 -22.29
C GLN A 319 17.52 0.43 -21.87
N GLY A 320 18.35 0.83 -22.83
CA GLY A 320 19.52 1.66 -22.52
C GLY A 320 19.13 3.09 -22.12
N TYR A 321 19.82 3.65 -21.13
CA TYR A 321 19.70 5.04 -20.71
C TYR A 321 21.07 5.67 -20.39
N GLY A 322 21.05 6.95 -20.01
CA GLY A 322 22.22 7.75 -19.69
C GLY A 322 22.32 8.97 -20.60
N GLY A 323 23.54 9.33 -21.01
CA GLY A 323 23.82 10.45 -21.90
C GLY A 323 24.52 11.61 -21.21
N ALA A 324 24.88 12.62 -21.99
CA ALA A 324 25.63 13.77 -21.48
C ALA A 324 24.77 14.61 -20.53
N ILE A 325 25.24 14.78 -19.31
CA ILE A 325 24.62 15.66 -18.31
C ILE A 325 24.52 17.10 -18.86
N GLY A 326 23.35 17.72 -18.69
CA GLY A 326 23.07 19.09 -19.12
C GLY A 326 22.17 19.21 -20.35
N SER A 327 21.85 18.09 -21.00
CA SER A 327 20.67 18.01 -21.86
C SER A 327 19.40 18.16 -20.99
N ASP A 328 18.36 18.84 -21.47
CA ASP A 328 17.19 19.21 -20.66
C ASP A 328 15.89 19.10 -21.48
N VAL A 329 15.63 17.90 -22.03
CA VAL A 329 14.52 17.62 -22.95
C VAL A 329 13.34 17.00 -22.22
N GLU A 330 12.23 17.74 -22.12
CA GLU A 330 11.03 17.27 -21.43
C GLU A 330 10.32 16.15 -22.20
N ASN A 331 10.22 14.99 -21.58
CA ASN A 331 9.46 13.85 -22.08
C ASN A 331 8.46 13.27 -21.07
N LEU A 332 8.38 13.82 -19.86
CA LEU A 332 7.40 13.45 -18.86
C LEU A 332 6.69 14.69 -18.31
N ASN A 333 5.38 14.78 -18.54
CA ASN A 333 4.52 15.85 -18.02
C ASN A 333 3.26 15.24 -17.41
N MET A 334 3.11 15.33 -16.08
CA MET A 334 1.97 14.76 -15.35
C MET A 334 1.36 15.77 -14.38
N SER A 335 0.04 15.93 -14.46
CA SER A 335 -0.74 16.74 -13.52
C SER A 335 -1.98 15.99 -13.03
N TYR A 336 -2.23 15.90 -11.71
CA TYR A 336 -3.36 15.16 -11.11
C TYR A 336 -3.42 13.69 -11.56
N ASN A 337 -2.35 12.95 -11.30
CA ASN A 337 -2.26 11.52 -11.62
C ASN A 337 -2.16 10.68 -10.36
N ILE A 338 -2.79 9.51 -10.38
CA ILE A 338 -2.71 8.49 -9.33
C ILE A 338 -2.12 7.24 -9.97
N VAL A 339 -0.99 6.75 -9.47
CA VAL A 339 -0.37 5.49 -9.90
C VAL A 339 -0.43 4.53 -8.72
N GLU A 340 -1.21 3.47 -8.81
CA GLU A 340 -1.44 2.54 -7.70
C GLU A 340 -1.14 1.07 -8.04
N PHE A 341 -0.70 0.31 -7.04
CA PHE A 341 -0.49 -1.15 -7.09
C PHE A 341 0.52 -1.63 -8.14
N ALA A 342 1.45 -0.76 -8.54
CA ALA A 342 2.58 -1.12 -9.38
C ALA A 342 3.74 -1.65 -8.51
N GLY A 343 4.96 -1.75 -9.04
CA GLY A 343 6.11 -2.19 -8.24
C GLY A 343 6.61 -3.62 -8.55
N ASN A 344 6.19 -4.25 -9.66
CA ASN A 344 6.43 -5.68 -9.84
C ASN A 344 7.93 -6.03 -9.94
N GLU A 345 8.41 -6.87 -9.03
CA GLU A 345 9.66 -7.64 -9.16
C GLU A 345 9.53 -8.65 -10.31
N VAL A 346 10.30 -8.46 -11.38
CA VAL A 346 10.29 -9.34 -12.56
C VAL A 346 11.31 -10.48 -12.43
N ALA A 347 12.36 -10.27 -11.64
CA ALA A 347 13.35 -11.25 -11.21
C ALA A 347 14.02 -10.75 -9.91
N PRO A 348 14.73 -11.60 -9.14
CA PRO A 348 15.40 -11.16 -7.92
C PRO A 348 16.40 -10.01 -8.17
N GLY A 349 16.16 -8.85 -7.54
CA GLY A 349 16.97 -7.64 -7.75
C GLY A 349 16.74 -6.95 -9.10
N ASP A 350 15.58 -7.18 -9.71
CA ASP A 350 15.11 -6.54 -10.95
C ASP A 350 13.64 -6.14 -10.72
N GLU A 351 13.48 -5.11 -9.90
CA GLU A 351 12.21 -4.54 -9.48
C GLU A 351 11.85 -3.31 -10.33
N LEU A 352 10.58 -3.24 -10.74
CA LEU A 352 10.03 -2.04 -11.39
C LEU A 352 9.28 -1.21 -10.36
N ASN A 353 9.16 0.10 -10.56
CA ASN A 353 8.54 1.01 -9.59
C ASN A 353 7.09 1.38 -9.90
N ASN A 354 6.49 2.22 -9.05
CA ASN A 354 5.29 2.96 -9.44
C ASN A 354 5.59 3.89 -10.63
N LEU A 355 6.61 4.74 -10.50
CA LEU A 355 7.07 5.65 -11.54
C LEU A 355 8.60 5.65 -11.60
N SER A 356 9.15 5.03 -12.65
CA SER A 356 10.59 4.98 -12.93
C SER A 356 10.98 6.05 -13.96
N ILE A 357 11.92 6.92 -13.62
CA ILE A 357 12.30 8.09 -14.40
C ILE A 357 13.80 8.02 -14.74
N TYR A 358 14.16 7.58 -15.94
CA TYR A 358 15.55 7.45 -16.36
C TYR A 358 15.97 8.60 -17.27
N ALA A 359 16.98 9.38 -16.88
CA ALA A 359 17.58 10.46 -17.67
C ALA A 359 16.54 11.40 -18.31
N SER A 360 15.44 11.68 -17.63
CA SER A 360 14.31 12.45 -18.16
C SER A 360 14.29 13.85 -17.58
N LYS A 361 13.84 14.84 -18.36
CA LYS A 361 13.29 16.06 -17.76
C LYS A 361 11.82 15.83 -17.48
N SER A 362 11.47 15.87 -16.20
CA SER A 362 10.14 15.56 -15.69
C SER A 362 9.48 16.77 -15.03
N VAL A 363 8.20 16.98 -15.35
CA VAL A 363 7.35 18.00 -14.74
C VAL A 363 6.16 17.29 -14.09
N LEU A 364 6.15 17.25 -12.76
CA LEU A 364 5.13 16.55 -11.98
C LEU A 364 4.38 17.55 -11.09
N SER A 365 3.06 17.56 -11.14
CA SER A 365 2.23 18.39 -10.26
C SER A 365 1.03 17.62 -9.75
N HIS A 366 0.83 17.51 -8.44
CA HIS A 366 -0.29 16.72 -7.90
C HIS A 366 -0.23 15.27 -8.43
N VAL A 367 0.85 14.56 -8.13
CA VAL A 367 1.00 13.15 -8.51
C VAL A 367 1.06 12.31 -7.25
N GLN A 368 0.23 11.28 -7.20
CA GLN A 368 0.22 10.30 -6.13
C GLN A 368 0.75 8.98 -6.64
N VAL A 369 1.63 8.37 -5.86
CA VAL A 369 2.03 6.98 -5.98
C VAL A 369 1.53 6.25 -4.73
N HIS A 370 0.88 5.10 -4.93
CA HIS A 370 0.10 4.47 -3.89
C HIS A 370 0.26 2.96 -3.91
N ARG A 371 0.61 2.38 -2.76
CA ARG A 371 0.67 0.92 -2.59
C ARG A 371 1.55 0.23 -3.66
N GLY A 372 2.68 0.83 -4.01
CA GLY A 372 3.75 0.18 -4.77
C GLY A 372 4.39 -0.96 -3.97
N LEU A 373 4.82 -2.01 -4.65
CA LEU A 373 5.65 -3.06 -4.03
C LEU A 373 7.10 -2.61 -3.88
N ASP A 374 7.59 -1.91 -4.89
CA ASP A 374 8.87 -1.23 -4.89
C ASP A 374 8.66 0.29 -4.73
N ASP A 375 9.65 1.09 -5.12
CA ASP A 375 9.65 2.52 -4.91
C ASP A 375 8.44 3.25 -5.50
N GLY A 376 8.04 4.30 -4.78
CA GLY A 376 7.00 5.21 -5.21
C GLY A 376 7.41 5.99 -6.46
N VAL A 377 8.44 6.81 -6.36
CA VAL A 377 9.04 7.52 -7.48
C VAL A 377 10.53 7.34 -7.41
N GLU A 378 11.11 6.76 -8.44
CA GLU A 378 12.56 6.61 -8.54
C GLU A 378 13.07 7.32 -9.80
N ALA A 379 14.14 8.10 -9.64
CA ALA A 379 14.72 8.86 -10.74
C ALA A 379 16.23 8.69 -10.84
N TRP A 380 16.70 8.13 -11.95
CA TRP A 380 18.13 7.99 -12.27
C TRP A 380 18.55 9.06 -13.27
N GLY A 381 19.17 10.12 -12.76
CA GLY A 381 19.63 11.25 -13.57
C GLY A 381 18.49 12.06 -14.19
N GLY A 382 18.87 13.03 -15.02
CA GLY A 382 17.95 13.98 -15.63
C GLY A 382 17.60 15.14 -14.69
N SER A 383 16.46 15.78 -14.94
CA SER A 383 16.02 16.97 -14.21
C SER A 383 14.54 16.92 -13.82
N GLY A 384 14.18 17.56 -12.71
CA GLY A 384 12.81 17.57 -12.19
C GLY A 384 12.31 18.96 -11.81
N THR A 385 11.04 19.24 -12.13
CA THR A 385 10.26 20.29 -11.48
C THR A 385 9.00 19.66 -10.91
N TRP A 386 9.03 19.35 -9.61
CA TRP A 386 7.93 18.63 -8.96
C TRP A 386 7.24 19.46 -7.89
N SER A 387 5.92 19.38 -7.85
CA SER A 387 5.10 20.07 -6.87
C SER A 387 3.96 19.18 -6.38
N ASN A 388 3.72 19.17 -5.08
CA ASN A 388 2.58 18.44 -4.50
C ASN A 388 2.62 16.94 -4.85
N LEU A 389 3.66 16.24 -4.40
CA LEU A 389 3.75 14.78 -4.56
C LEU A 389 3.31 14.06 -3.29
N LEU A 390 2.61 12.94 -3.48
CA LEU A 390 2.09 12.11 -2.41
C LEU A 390 2.48 10.65 -2.62
N ALA A 391 3.36 10.11 -1.79
CA ALA A 391 3.66 8.69 -1.72
C ALA A 391 2.96 8.09 -0.51
N THR A 392 2.20 7.01 -0.71
CA THR A 392 1.33 6.46 0.35
C THR A 392 1.30 4.94 0.35
N GLY A 393 1.65 4.34 1.47
CA GLY A 393 1.58 2.90 1.69
C GLY A 393 2.47 2.07 0.78
N GLY A 394 3.52 2.67 0.18
CA GLY A 394 4.57 1.95 -0.52
C GLY A 394 5.27 0.95 0.40
N LEU A 395 5.76 -0.13 -0.19
CA LEU A 395 6.43 -1.22 0.52
C LEU A 395 7.96 -1.16 0.42
N ASP A 396 8.48 -0.33 -0.47
CA ASP A 396 9.87 0.12 -0.46
C ASP A 396 9.95 1.63 -0.27
N ASP A 397 10.85 2.37 -0.92
CA ASP A 397 11.08 3.79 -0.67
C ASP A 397 9.95 4.69 -1.20
N ASP A 398 9.65 5.78 -0.49
CA ASP A 398 8.60 6.69 -0.96
C ASP A 398 9.09 7.53 -2.16
N PHE A 399 10.34 8.00 -2.09
CA PHE A 399 11.02 8.70 -3.17
C PHE A 399 12.52 8.36 -3.17
N ASP A 400 13.02 7.90 -4.30
CA ASP A 400 14.44 7.63 -4.51
C ASP A 400 15.00 8.48 -5.67
N LEU A 401 16.11 9.18 -5.44
CA LEU A 401 16.72 10.08 -6.43
C LEU A 401 18.22 9.84 -6.57
N ASP A 402 18.58 9.57 -7.80
CA ASP A 402 19.80 8.85 -8.10
C ASP A 402 20.57 9.42 -9.26
N GLU A 403 21.82 8.99 -9.37
CA GLU A 403 22.66 9.14 -10.55
C GLU A 403 22.74 10.57 -11.12
N ALA A 404 22.94 11.54 -10.24
CA ALA A 404 23.01 12.96 -10.58
C ALA A 404 21.68 13.59 -11.00
N PHE A 405 20.56 13.05 -10.53
CA PHE A 405 19.28 13.74 -10.63
C PHE A 405 19.38 15.13 -9.99
N THR A 406 18.83 16.13 -10.68
CA THR A 406 18.75 17.50 -10.16
C THR A 406 17.35 18.07 -10.36
N GLY A 407 16.97 19.07 -9.59
CA GLY A 407 15.65 19.65 -9.77
C GLY A 407 15.19 20.52 -8.61
N THR A 408 13.99 21.06 -8.76
CA THR A 408 13.26 21.75 -7.69
C THR A 408 12.01 20.97 -7.35
N MET A 409 11.84 20.68 -6.07
CA MET A 409 10.74 19.92 -5.52
C MET A 409 10.11 20.69 -4.38
N THR A 410 8.79 20.82 -4.37
CA THR A 410 8.06 21.54 -3.31
C THR A 410 6.83 20.76 -2.90
N ASN A 411 6.59 20.66 -1.59
CA ASN A 411 5.43 19.98 -1.00
C ASN A 411 5.42 18.48 -1.33
N LEU A 412 6.27 17.72 -0.64
CA LEU A 412 6.36 16.26 -0.75
C LEU A 412 5.81 15.64 0.53
N ILE A 413 4.98 14.61 0.38
CA ILE A 413 4.43 13.82 1.49
C ILE A 413 4.70 12.35 1.23
N GLY A 414 5.40 11.69 2.14
CA GLY A 414 5.54 10.24 2.21
C GLY A 414 4.83 9.71 3.45
N HIS A 415 4.01 8.67 3.31
CA HIS A 415 3.28 8.08 4.44
C HIS A 415 3.18 6.56 4.30
N LYS A 416 3.98 5.83 5.08
CA LYS A 416 3.94 4.37 5.17
C LYS A 416 2.66 3.90 5.86
N TYR A 417 2.14 2.76 5.40
CA TYR A 417 1.02 2.09 6.07
C TYR A 417 1.54 0.99 7.00
N PRO A 418 0.79 0.59 8.04
CA PRO A 418 1.18 -0.54 8.88
C PRO A 418 1.28 -1.86 8.10
N SER A 419 2.12 -2.79 8.58
CA SER A 419 2.28 -4.14 8.00
C SER A 419 1.00 -4.98 7.97
N SER A 420 0.03 -4.67 8.84
CA SER A 420 -1.32 -5.27 8.80
C SER A 420 -2.07 -4.99 7.50
N CYS A 421 -1.64 -4.00 6.70
CA CYS A 421 -2.25 -3.65 5.42
C CYS A 421 -1.86 -4.58 4.26
N GLY A 422 -0.96 -5.53 4.53
CA GLY A 422 -0.54 -6.55 3.58
C GLY A 422 0.52 -6.08 2.60
N GLY A 423 1.15 -7.05 1.95
CA GLY A 423 2.40 -6.85 1.21
C GLY A 423 3.59 -7.31 2.04
N SER A 424 4.73 -7.44 1.38
CA SER A 424 6.02 -7.64 2.04
C SER A 424 6.80 -6.36 1.87
N PHE A 425 7.20 -5.74 2.98
CA PHE A 425 8.13 -4.62 2.91
C PHE A 425 9.50 -5.10 2.44
N SER A 426 10.22 -4.21 1.76
CA SER A 426 11.65 -4.35 1.54
C SER A 426 12.41 -4.41 2.87
N THR A 427 13.71 -4.67 2.79
CA THR A 427 14.57 -4.68 3.98
C THR A 427 14.82 -3.31 4.58
N ASP A 428 14.48 -2.26 3.84
CA ASP A 428 14.91 -0.89 4.07
C ASP A 428 13.91 0.14 3.53
N PRO A 429 12.60 0.08 3.91
CA PRO A 429 11.57 0.95 3.34
C PRO A 429 11.62 2.37 3.94
N HIS A 430 12.45 3.21 3.36
CA HIS A 430 12.71 4.58 3.73
C HIS A 430 11.65 5.57 3.21
N GLY A 431 11.66 6.78 3.78
CA GLY A 431 10.90 7.89 3.24
C GLY A 431 11.61 8.52 2.05
N PHE A 432 12.92 8.77 2.19
CA PHE A 432 13.79 9.10 1.06
C PHE A 432 14.96 8.14 1.02
N GLU A 433 15.31 7.72 -0.19
CA GLU A 433 16.63 7.20 -0.54
C GLU A 433 17.25 8.13 -1.58
N MET A 434 18.58 8.27 -1.53
CA MET A 434 19.31 9.20 -2.39
C MET A 434 20.72 8.65 -2.63
N ASP A 435 20.95 7.94 -3.74
CA ASP A 435 22.27 7.54 -4.22
C ASP A 435 22.80 8.51 -5.28
N GLY A 436 23.60 9.47 -4.82
CA GLY A 436 24.23 10.43 -5.71
C GLY A 436 25.13 9.81 -6.79
N THR A 437 25.70 8.64 -6.54
CA THR A 437 26.47 7.87 -7.53
C THR A 437 26.39 6.38 -7.22
N ASP A 438 26.18 5.56 -8.25
CA ASP A 438 26.19 4.11 -8.12
C ASP A 438 27.57 3.59 -7.68
N ALA A 439 27.59 2.63 -6.75
CA ALA A 439 28.81 2.10 -6.14
C ALA A 439 29.76 1.42 -7.14
N THR A 440 29.27 0.91 -8.27
CA THR A 440 30.04 0.19 -9.30
C THR A 440 30.58 1.11 -10.40
N SER A 441 30.11 2.35 -10.48
CA SER A 441 30.53 3.34 -11.49
C SER A 441 32.02 3.72 -11.44
N GLY A 442 32.74 3.33 -10.37
CA GLY A 442 34.20 3.39 -10.26
C GLY A 442 34.80 4.80 -10.37
N ALA A 443 33.97 5.84 -10.32
CA ALA A 443 34.39 7.19 -10.64
C ALA A 443 34.80 7.91 -9.35
N GLY A 444 36.11 8.12 -9.18
CA GLY A 444 36.69 8.80 -8.01
C GLY A 444 36.11 10.18 -7.70
N SER A 445 36.50 10.69 -6.51
CA SER A 445 36.20 11.91 -5.73
C SER A 445 35.54 13.18 -6.32
N SER A 446 34.92 13.20 -7.50
CA SER A 446 34.45 14.44 -8.12
C SER A 446 33.00 14.81 -7.81
N CYS A 447 32.58 14.69 -6.55
CA CYS A 447 31.62 15.64 -5.95
C CYS A 447 32.38 16.70 -5.16
N ALA A 448 33.36 17.33 -5.81
CA ALA A 448 34.06 18.48 -5.25
C ALA A 448 33.44 19.77 -5.79
N SER A 449 33.35 20.79 -4.94
CA SER A 449 32.94 22.16 -5.27
C SER A 449 33.54 22.61 -6.61
N GLY A 450 32.75 22.58 -7.69
CA GLY A 450 33.20 22.90 -9.05
C GLY A 450 32.80 21.89 -10.14
N SER A 451 32.32 20.69 -9.79
CA SER A 451 31.72 19.72 -10.73
C SER A 451 30.57 18.94 -10.08
N LEU A 452 29.50 19.65 -9.72
CA LEU A 452 28.25 19.08 -9.18
C LEU A 452 27.46 18.24 -10.20
N ASN A 453 27.91 18.20 -11.46
CA ASN A 453 27.20 17.52 -12.54
C ASN A 453 27.14 15.99 -12.38
N ARG A 454 27.91 15.39 -11.45
CA ARG A 454 27.87 13.95 -11.16
C ARG A 454 27.24 13.60 -9.80
N CYS A 455 26.57 14.55 -9.16
CA CYS A 455 26.03 14.38 -7.80
C CYS A 455 24.52 14.58 -7.86
N THR A 456 23.76 13.75 -7.15
CA THR A 456 22.33 14.01 -6.95
C THR A 456 22.21 15.31 -6.16
N ASN A 457 21.68 16.34 -6.80
CA ASN A 457 21.64 17.70 -6.27
C ASN A 457 20.27 18.37 -6.49
N PRO A 458 19.22 17.86 -5.82
CA PRO A 458 17.92 18.51 -5.79
C PRO A 458 17.85 19.66 -4.79
N THR A 459 16.91 20.56 -5.02
CA THR A 459 16.41 21.53 -4.02
C THR A 459 15.00 21.11 -3.62
N ILE A 460 14.83 20.65 -2.38
CA ILE A 460 13.58 20.13 -1.83
C ILE A 460 13.09 21.06 -0.72
N THR A 461 11.85 21.52 -0.80
CA THR A 461 11.24 22.37 0.22
C THR A 461 9.87 21.85 0.65
N ASN A 462 9.55 21.94 1.95
CA ASN A 462 8.29 21.49 2.54
C ASN A 462 8.09 19.97 2.35
N VAL A 463 8.58 19.19 3.31
CA VAL A 463 8.53 17.73 3.29
C VAL A 463 7.85 17.21 4.55
N THR A 464 6.95 16.23 4.41
CA THR A 464 6.40 15.45 5.53
C THR A 464 6.62 13.97 5.26
N LEU A 465 7.42 13.29 6.06
CA LEU A 465 7.63 11.83 5.98
C LEU A 465 7.08 11.18 7.27
N ILE A 466 6.16 10.24 7.10
CA ILE A 466 5.51 9.52 8.20
C ILE A 466 5.75 8.02 8.01
N GLY A 467 6.50 7.43 8.92
CA GLY A 467 6.74 5.99 8.99
C GLY A 467 5.68 5.27 9.82
N ALA A 468 5.68 3.95 9.73
CA ALA A 468 4.81 3.05 10.49
C ALA A 468 5.60 2.10 11.42
N GLY A 469 6.81 2.49 11.82
CA GLY A 469 7.70 1.68 12.67
C GLY A 469 8.21 0.41 11.99
N ILE A 470 8.28 0.39 10.65
CA ILE A 470 8.75 -0.77 9.88
C ILE A 470 10.27 -0.93 10.07
N ALA A 471 10.71 -2.14 10.42
CA ALA A 471 12.12 -2.45 10.63
C ALA A 471 12.96 -2.11 9.38
N GLY A 472 14.18 -1.61 9.58
CA GLY A 472 15.04 -1.13 8.49
C GLY A 472 14.67 0.26 7.94
N GLY A 473 13.42 0.69 8.08
CA GLY A 473 12.94 1.98 7.59
C GLY A 473 13.60 3.17 8.30
N GLN A 474 14.06 4.12 7.50
CA GLN A 474 14.67 5.40 7.90
C GLN A 474 13.88 6.54 7.28
N GLY A 475 13.82 7.69 7.95
CA GLY A 475 13.16 8.85 7.36
C GLY A 475 13.83 9.28 6.07
N MET A 476 15.15 9.48 6.12
CA MET A 476 15.96 9.84 4.96
C MET A 476 17.27 9.06 4.99
N ARG A 477 17.55 8.28 3.96
CA ARG A 477 18.84 7.68 3.71
C ARG A 477 19.55 8.50 2.63
N LEU A 478 20.64 9.14 3.01
CA LEU A 478 21.39 10.06 2.15
C LEU A 478 22.79 9.50 1.92
N ARG A 479 23.02 8.92 0.75
CA ARG A 479 24.24 8.17 0.45
C ARG A 479 25.21 8.95 -0.43
N GLU A 480 26.33 8.32 -0.75
CA GLU A 480 27.46 8.87 -1.51
C GLU A 480 27.05 9.78 -2.67
N GLY A 481 27.68 10.95 -2.76
CA GLY A 481 27.39 11.90 -3.82
C GLY A 481 26.08 12.68 -3.67
N PHE A 482 25.31 12.53 -2.58
CA PHE A 482 24.21 13.46 -2.31
C PHE A 482 24.75 14.85 -1.94
N ALA A 483 24.38 15.85 -2.75
CA ALA A 483 24.77 17.25 -2.61
C ALA A 483 23.56 18.21 -2.51
N GLY A 484 22.34 17.65 -2.44
CA GLY A 484 21.10 18.41 -2.45
C GLY A 484 20.86 19.27 -1.20
N THR A 485 19.83 20.10 -1.30
CA THR A 485 19.34 20.92 -0.19
C THR A 485 17.92 20.49 0.18
N ILE A 486 17.69 20.26 1.47
CA ILE A 486 16.38 19.94 2.03
C ILE A 486 16.03 21.02 3.05
N ASN A 487 14.90 21.68 2.86
CA ASN A 487 14.45 22.77 3.72
C ASN A 487 13.01 22.53 4.18
N ARG A 488 12.74 22.75 5.47
CA ARG A 488 11.41 22.61 6.09
C ARG A 488 10.91 21.17 5.94
N ALA A 489 11.59 20.25 6.62
CA ALA A 489 11.24 18.84 6.61
C ALA A 489 10.68 18.42 7.98
N ILE A 490 9.71 17.52 7.95
CA ILE A 490 9.19 16.83 9.11
C ILE A 490 9.34 15.34 8.92
N VAL A 491 9.93 14.65 9.89
CA VAL A 491 10.18 13.19 9.86
C VAL A 491 9.70 12.55 11.15
N PHE A 492 8.79 11.59 11.07
CA PHE A 492 8.21 10.95 12.25
C PHE A 492 7.87 9.47 12.00
N GLY A 493 8.00 8.61 13.01
CA GLY A 493 7.45 7.24 12.95
C GLY A 493 8.30 6.22 12.20
N PHE A 494 9.54 6.53 11.81
CA PHE A 494 10.46 5.56 11.21
C PHE A 494 11.17 4.74 12.27
N ALA A 495 11.45 3.46 12.03
CA ALA A 495 11.99 2.56 13.06
C ALA A 495 13.43 2.91 13.44
N ASP A 496 14.27 3.25 12.47
CA ASP A 496 15.71 3.42 12.68
C ASP A 496 16.06 4.87 13.04
N ALA A 497 16.12 5.77 12.06
CA ALA A 497 16.59 7.14 12.24
C ALA A 497 15.77 8.17 11.43
N ALA A 498 15.95 9.45 11.76
CA ALA A 498 15.30 10.53 11.02
C ALA A 498 16.06 10.85 9.72
N ALA A 499 17.39 10.91 9.80
CA ALA A 499 18.24 11.02 8.62
C ALA A 499 19.57 10.29 8.86
N VAL A 500 19.99 9.45 7.93
CA VAL A 500 21.26 8.72 7.97
C VAL A 500 22.13 9.13 6.80
N SER A 501 23.43 9.15 7.03
CA SER A 501 24.44 9.21 5.99
C SER A 501 25.33 8.00 6.15
N THR A 502 25.20 7.07 5.21
CA THR A 502 26.03 5.87 5.15
C THR A 502 27.15 6.13 4.16
N THR A 503 28.39 6.00 4.61
CA THR A 503 29.54 5.91 3.69
C THR A 503 29.74 4.45 3.32
N THR A 504 29.56 4.08 2.06
CA THR A 504 30.04 2.78 1.56
C THR A 504 31.56 2.67 1.72
N SER A 505 32.06 1.46 1.94
CA SER A 505 33.49 1.18 1.98
C SER A 505 34.08 1.34 0.57
N GLY A 506 34.90 2.36 0.33
CA GLY A 506 35.52 2.64 -0.97
C GLY A 506 35.91 4.11 -1.15
N THR A 507 36.33 4.50 -2.37
CA THR A 507 36.62 5.90 -2.73
C THR A 507 35.39 6.53 -3.39
N TYR A 508 34.37 6.81 -2.60
CA TYR A 508 33.14 7.47 -3.08
C TYR A 508 33.13 8.96 -2.75
N PRO A 509 32.38 9.79 -3.51
CA PRO A 509 32.22 11.19 -3.17
C PRO A 509 31.47 11.36 -1.84
N ALA A 510 31.94 12.28 -1.00
CA ALA A 510 31.31 12.54 0.29
C ALA A 510 29.91 13.13 0.13
N VAL A 511 29.05 12.83 1.10
CA VAL A 511 27.77 13.53 1.27
C VAL A 511 28.06 14.98 1.67
N SER A 512 27.57 15.92 0.87
CA SER A 512 27.76 17.37 1.07
C SER A 512 26.45 18.15 1.13
N GLY A 513 25.32 17.43 1.11
CA GLY A 513 23.99 18.02 1.20
C GLY A 513 23.74 18.76 2.50
N THR A 514 22.70 19.60 2.48
CA THR A 514 22.30 20.40 3.66
C THR A 514 20.86 20.14 4.02
N ILE A 515 20.60 20.09 5.33
CA ILE A 515 19.25 20.03 5.87
C ILE A 515 19.03 21.27 6.74
N SER A 516 17.91 21.96 6.55
CA SER A 516 17.54 23.13 7.33
C SER A 516 16.08 23.10 7.77
N ASN A 517 15.80 23.65 8.95
CA ASN A 517 14.46 23.68 9.54
C ASN A 517 13.83 22.28 9.64
N LEU A 518 14.53 21.34 10.28
CA LEU A 518 14.09 19.95 10.45
C LEU A 518 13.35 19.75 11.77
N ALA A 519 12.11 19.27 11.72
CA ALA A 519 11.42 18.69 12.86
C ALA A 519 11.49 17.16 12.78
N TYR A 520 11.93 16.48 13.84
CA TYR A 520 12.06 15.02 13.82
C TYR A 520 11.73 14.34 15.14
N GLU A 521 11.32 13.09 15.10
CA GLU A 521 10.91 12.33 16.28
C GLU A 521 11.99 12.28 17.37
N ASN A 522 11.58 12.52 18.61
CA ASN A 522 12.46 12.51 19.78
C ASN A 522 13.13 11.15 19.97
N GLY A 523 14.45 11.15 20.15
CA GLY A 523 15.24 9.91 20.26
C GLY A 523 15.73 9.35 18.93
N LYS A 524 15.35 9.93 17.79
CA LYS A 524 15.94 9.61 16.49
C LYS A 524 17.22 10.40 16.24
N THR A 525 18.10 9.85 15.41
CA THR A 525 19.37 10.48 15.03
C THR A 525 19.30 11.15 13.67
N THR A 526 20.17 12.14 13.47
CA THR A 526 20.42 12.81 12.19
C THR A 526 21.91 12.80 11.91
N ALA A 527 22.35 12.17 10.82
CA ALA A 527 23.77 12.10 10.46
C ALA A 527 24.32 13.41 9.88
N ILE A 528 23.50 14.15 9.12
CA ILE A 528 23.79 15.52 8.69
C ILE A 528 23.29 16.45 9.80
N THR A 529 24.17 17.29 10.37
CA THR A 529 23.76 18.26 11.41
C THR A 529 22.85 19.32 10.77
N PRO A 530 21.55 19.38 11.11
CA PRO A 530 20.63 20.31 10.48
C PRO A 530 20.86 21.74 10.97
N THR A 531 20.75 22.71 10.07
CA THR A 531 20.71 24.13 10.44
C THR A 531 19.30 24.51 10.86
N GLY A 532 19.08 24.65 12.17
CA GLY A 532 17.75 24.83 12.75
C GLY A 532 16.99 23.50 12.81
N SER A 533 16.79 22.98 14.01
CA SER A 533 16.00 21.77 14.22
C SER A 533 15.25 21.76 15.55
N THR A 534 14.21 20.93 15.62
CA THR A 534 13.45 20.66 16.84
C THR A 534 13.08 19.18 16.89
N THR A 535 12.90 18.63 18.09
CA THR A 535 12.35 17.29 18.26
C THR A 535 10.84 17.32 18.50
N ILE A 536 10.16 16.24 18.14
CA ILE A 536 8.70 16.07 18.27
C ILE A 536 8.35 14.72 18.91
N THR A 537 7.24 14.66 19.66
CA THR A 537 6.81 13.48 20.43
C THR A 537 5.42 12.99 20.07
N VAL A 538 4.76 13.67 19.13
CA VAL A 538 3.41 13.36 18.64
C VAL A 538 3.41 13.37 17.13
N THR A 539 2.44 12.67 16.52
CA THR A 539 2.22 12.69 15.07
C THR A 539 2.16 14.14 14.57
N PRO A 540 2.96 14.53 13.56
CA PRO A 540 3.12 15.93 13.16
C PRO A 540 2.02 16.46 12.24
N ILE A 541 1.06 15.61 11.90
CA ILE A 541 -0.08 15.95 11.04
C ILE A 541 -1.37 15.98 11.84
N THR A 542 -2.39 16.64 11.27
CA THR A 542 -3.67 16.86 11.94
C THR A 542 -4.41 15.54 12.20
N SER A 543 -4.33 14.56 11.29
CA SER A 543 -4.91 13.23 11.49
C SER A 543 -4.36 12.21 10.50
N ASP A 544 -4.07 10.99 10.95
CA ASP A 544 -3.79 9.84 10.07
C ASP A 544 -5.07 9.33 9.38
N GLY A 545 -6.24 9.76 9.81
CA GLY A 545 -7.53 9.25 9.33
C GLY A 545 -7.59 7.73 9.46
N SER A 546 -8.11 7.07 8.43
CA SER A 546 -8.25 5.61 8.38
C SER A 546 -7.01 4.89 7.87
N THR A 547 -5.88 5.57 7.60
CA THR A 547 -4.68 4.94 7.04
C THR A 547 -4.03 3.91 7.97
N SER A 548 -4.13 4.12 9.29
CA SER A 548 -3.78 3.15 10.34
C SER A 548 -4.61 1.86 10.26
N ASN A 549 -5.83 1.97 9.72
CA ASN A 549 -6.72 0.87 9.36
C ASN A 549 -6.70 0.62 7.86
N CYS A 550 -5.56 0.82 7.19
CA CYS A 550 -5.36 0.46 5.78
C CYS A 550 -6.29 1.19 4.79
N GLY A 551 -6.74 2.39 5.17
CA GLY A 551 -7.72 3.18 4.43
C GLY A 551 -9.16 2.69 4.55
N PHE A 552 -9.42 1.66 5.36
CA PHE A 552 -10.76 1.16 5.64
C PHE A 552 -11.45 2.03 6.71
N GLY A 553 -12.07 3.12 6.28
CA GLY A 553 -12.93 3.93 7.13
C GLY A 553 -13.28 5.29 6.52
N ASP A 554 -14.08 6.06 7.25
CA ASP A 554 -14.77 7.24 6.73
C ASP A 554 -13.89 8.50 6.71
N SER A 555 -12.75 8.46 7.40
CA SER A 555 -11.82 9.59 7.50
C SER A 555 -10.61 9.43 6.60
N LYS A 556 -10.35 10.43 5.75
CA LYS A 556 -9.10 10.55 4.99
C LYS A 556 -8.03 11.22 5.88
N PRO A 557 -6.73 10.96 5.64
CA PRO A 557 -5.68 11.65 6.38
C PRO A 557 -5.74 13.16 6.11
N ASP A 558 -5.35 13.92 7.12
CA ASP A 558 -5.16 15.36 7.06
C ASP A 558 -3.70 15.66 7.40
N TYR A 559 -2.89 15.76 6.35
CA TYR A 559 -1.46 16.05 6.39
C TYR A 559 -1.12 17.50 6.77
N ARG A 560 -2.10 18.37 7.03
CA ARG A 560 -1.78 19.73 7.49
C ARG A 560 -0.92 19.65 8.74
N THR A 561 0.20 20.38 8.72
CA THR A 561 1.12 20.45 9.86
C THR A 561 0.38 20.95 11.09
N ILE A 562 0.53 20.25 12.21
CA ILE A 562 -0.10 20.64 13.48
C ILE A 562 0.33 22.04 13.93
N SER A 563 -0.56 22.72 14.65
CA SER A 563 -0.33 24.10 15.08
C SER A 563 0.92 24.28 15.95
N SER A 564 1.32 23.26 16.72
CA SER A 564 2.53 23.27 17.54
C SER A 564 3.85 23.26 16.75
N LEU A 565 3.83 22.92 15.46
CA LEU A 565 5.01 22.96 14.58
C LEU A 565 4.98 24.08 13.54
N SER A 566 3.84 24.74 13.37
CA SER A 566 3.64 25.78 12.36
C SER A 566 4.72 26.89 12.38
N GLY A 567 4.95 27.54 11.23
CA GLY A 567 5.92 28.63 11.08
C GLY A 567 7.22 28.21 10.40
N THR A 568 8.30 28.07 11.16
CA THR A 568 9.62 27.66 10.63
C THR A 568 9.63 26.19 10.18
N TYR A 569 8.85 25.32 10.85
CA TYR A 569 8.78 23.88 10.60
C TYR A 569 7.45 23.49 9.94
N VAL A 570 7.25 23.87 8.68
CA VAL A 570 6.05 23.48 7.90
C VAL A 570 6.41 22.31 7.00
N GLY A 571 5.61 21.25 7.05
CA GLY A 571 5.81 20.07 6.22
C GLY A 571 5.22 20.23 4.82
N GLY A 572 5.03 19.12 4.12
CA GLY A 572 4.55 19.06 2.73
C GLY A 572 3.12 19.55 2.51
N ALA A 573 2.37 19.89 3.56
CA ALA A 573 1.02 20.43 3.45
C ALA A 573 0.77 21.57 4.44
N SER A 574 0.68 22.79 3.91
CA SER A 574 0.02 23.92 4.59
C SER A 574 -1.47 24.01 4.26
N THR A 575 -1.88 23.41 3.13
CA THR A 575 -3.26 23.29 2.66
C THR A 575 -3.59 21.82 2.37
N GLU A 576 -4.86 21.53 2.12
CA GLU A 576 -5.36 20.17 1.83
C GLU A 576 -5.33 19.85 0.31
N TRP A 577 -4.24 20.17 -0.38
CA TRP A 577 -4.13 20.04 -1.85
C TRP A 577 -4.34 18.61 -2.40
N TYR A 578 -4.26 17.59 -1.53
CA TYR A 578 -4.43 16.16 -1.85
C TYR A 578 -5.87 15.67 -1.64
N ARG A 579 -6.70 16.39 -0.87
CA ARG A 579 -7.88 15.83 -0.18
C ARG A 579 -8.93 15.19 -1.08
N ASP A 580 -9.19 15.79 -2.24
CA ASP A 580 -10.35 15.40 -3.06
C ASP A 580 -10.02 14.43 -4.20
N TRP A 581 -8.77 14.40 -4.66
CA TRP A 581 -8.36 13.61 -5.82
C TRP A 581 -7.49 12.41 -5.45
N ALA A 582 -6.82 12.42 -4.31
CA ALA A 582 -5.97 11.29 -3.90
C ALA A 582 -6.79 10.08 -3.44
N VAL A 583 -6.18 8.90 -3.48
CA VAL A 583 -6.73 7.63 -2.97
C VAL A 583 -6.12 7.27 -1.62
N PHE A 584 -6.89 6.63 -0.73
CA PHE A 584 -6.37 6.17 0.56
C PHE A 584 -6.96 4.79 0.89
N ARG A 585 -6.31 3.74 0.40
CA ARG A 585 -6.76 2.35 0.51
C ARG A 585 -5.59 1.37 0.56
N ALA A 586 -5.87 0.09 0.77
CA ALA A 586 -4.85 -0.95 0.77
C ALA A 586 -5.03 -2.00 -0.32
N ARG A 587 -6.23 -2.15 -0.89
CA ARG A 587 -6.59 -3.11 -1.96
C ARG A 587 -7.72 -2.62 -2.85
#